data_AF-A0A7C7CT51-F1
#
_entry.id   AF-A0A7C7CT51-F1
#
_cell.length_a   1.000
_cell.length_b   1.000
_cell.length_c   1.000
_cell.angle_alpha   90.00
_cell.angle_beta   90.00
_cell.angle_gamma   90.00
#
_symmetry.space_group_name_H-M   'P 1'
#
loop_
_entity.id
_entity.type
_entity.pdbx_description
1 polymer ?
#
loop_
_entity_poly.entity_id
_entity_poly.type
_entity_poly.pdbx_seq_one_letter_code
_entity_poly.pdbx_strand_id
1 'polypeptide(L)'
;MNIPKNSEQMKRFSVFFFMGCVIFCSGCAYFNTFYNARRYFEEGEKARLENVGESLPSSAKNAYQSVIDKSILILNKYPQSKYVLPGMLLIGKSRYHLGEYTQAENMFRRLEQE
;
A
#
# COMPACT_ATOMS: atom_id res chain seq x y z
N MET A 1 36.58 25.72 -31.61
CA MET A 1 36.50 24.69 -30.55
C MET A 1 35.32 23.79 -30.86
N ASN A 2 35.57 22.62 -31.46
CA ASN A 2 34.51 21.64 -31.75
C ASN A 2 34.34 20.74 -30.53
N ILE A 3 33.25 20.93 -29.79
CA ILE A 3 32.86 20.01 -28.72
C ILE A 3 32.54 18.66 -29.40
N PRO A 4 33.19 17.54 -29.01
CA PRO A 4 32.98 16.27 -29.70
C PRO A 4 31.53 15.84 -29.52
N LYS A 5 30.85 15.56 -30.64
CA LYS A 5 29.45 15.08 -30.74
C LYS A 5 29.16 13.88 -29.82
N ASN A 6 30.21 13.13 -29.44
CA ASN A 6 30.18 12.02 -28.49
C ASN A 6 29.87 12.43 -27.04
N SER A 7 30.28 13.62 -26.59
CA SER A 7 30.06 14.06 -25.21
C SER A 7 28.59 14.34 -24.92
N GLU A 8 27.88 14.95 -25.87
CA GLU A 8 26.43 15.20 -25.77
C GLU A 8 25.63 13.89 -25.89
N GLN A 9 26.04 12.94 -26.73
CA GLN A 9 25.39 11.62 -26.79
C GLN A 9 25.56 10.81 -25.49
N MET A 10 26.76 10.80 -24.91
CA MET A 10 27.04 10.13 -23.63
C MET A 10 26.25 10.75 -22.48
N LYS A 11 26.12 12.08 -22.44
CA LYS A 11 25.26 12.77 -21.46
C LYS A 11 23.80 12.39 -21.64
N ARG A 12 23.28 12.37 -22.87
CA ARG A 12 21.89 11.96 -23.15
C ARG A 12 21.64 10.52 -22.71
N PHE A 13 22.57 9.60 -23.00
CA PHE A 13 22.47 8.21 -22.56
C PHE A 13 22.49 8.09 -21.03
N SER A 14 23.37 8.84 -20.36
CA SER A 14 23.43 8.90 -18.89
C SER A 14 22.13 9.47 -18.30
N VAL A 15 21.55 10.51 -18.89
CA VAL A 15 20.25 11.08 -18.47
C VAL A 15 19.11 10.07 -18.63
N PHE A 16 19.05 9.35 -19.75
CA PHE A 16 18.04 8.30 -19.94
C PHE A 16 18.20 7.14 -18.95
N PHE A 17 19.44 6.74 -18.67
CA PHE A 17 19.74 5.70 -17.67
C PHE A 17 19.32 6.12 -16.25
N PHE A 18 19.69 7.34 -15.83
CA PHE A 18 19.28 7.88 -14.53
C PHE A 18 17.75 8.04 -14.43
N MET A 19 17.08 8.50 -15.50
CA MET A 19 15.63 8.60 -15.55
C MET A 19 14.96 7.21 -15.42
N GLY A 20 15.51 6.18 -16.07
CA GLY A 20 15.05 4.80 -15.94
C GLY A 20 15.20 4.24 -14.53
N CYS A 21 16.32 4.50 -13.85
CA CYS A 21 16.54 4.07 -12.46
C CYS A 21 15.54 4.69 -11.48
N VAL A 22 15.23 5.98 -11.63
CA VAL A 22 14.25 6.67 -10.76
C VAL A 22 12.87 6.03 -10.88
N ILE A 23 12.43 5.73 -12.11
CA ILE A 23 11.14 5.06 -12.35
C ILE A 23 11.13 3.67 -11.70
N PHE A 24 12.20 2.88 -11.88
CA PHE A 24 12.27 1.53 -11.32
C PHE A 24 12.26 1.50 -9.78
N CYS A 25 13.02 2.39 -9.14
CA CYS A 25 13.09 2.44 -7.67
C CYS A 25 11.77 2.88 -7.01
N SER A 26 10.95 3.68 -7.69
CA SER A 26 9.63 4.07 -7.20
C SER A 26 8.68 2.87 -7.02
N GLY A 27 8.87 1.82 -7.84
CA GLY A 27 8.13 0.56 -7.82
C GLY A 27 8.19 -0.21 -6.49
N CYS A 28 9.38 -0.22 -5.89
CA CYS A 28 9.68 -1.04 -4.72
C CYS A 28 9.00 -0.51 -3.45
N ALA A 29 8.86 0.81 -3.33
CA ALA A 29 8.35 1.44 -2.10
C ALA A 29 6.86 1.12 -1.85
N TYR A 30 6.01 1.24 -2.88
CA TYR A 30 4.59 0.94 -2.73
C TYR A 30 4.31 -0.56 -2.65
N PHE A 31 5.11 -1.39 -3.34
CA PHE A 31 5.04 -2.85 -3.22
C PHE A 31 5.30 -3.30 -1.78
N ASN A 32 6.39 -2.83 -1.18
CA ASN A 32 6.75 -3.16 0.21
C ASN A 32 5.68 -2.69 1.20
N THR A 33 5.08 -1.52 0.95
CA THR A 33 4.00 -0.98 1.80
C THR A 33 2.77 -1.89 1.77
N PHE A 34 2.33 -2.32 0.58
CA PHE A 34 1.18 -3.22 0.45
C PHE A 34 1.47 -4.62 1.00
N TYR A 35 2.65 -5.16 0.74
CA TYR A 35 3.06 -6.45 1.30
C TYR A 35 2.98 -6.44 2.83
N ASN A 36 3.48 -5.38 3.47
CA ASN A 36 3.38 -5.20 4.91
C ASN A 36 1.91 -5.10 5.37
N ALA A 37 1.07 -4.31 4.69
CA ALA A 37 -0.36 -4.21 5.02
C ALA A 37 -1.03 -5.58 4.99
N ARG A 38 -0.77 -6.38 3.96
CA ARG A 38 -1.32 -7.74 3.84
C ARG A 38 -0.80 -8.67 4.95
N ARG A 39 0.50 -8.62 5.28
CA ARG A 39 1.07 -9.42 6.38
C ARG A 39 0.42 -9.10 7.73
N TYR A 40 0.19 -7.82 8.04
CA TYR A 40 -0.53 -7.44 9.25
C TYR A 40 -1.99 -7.91 9.23
N PHE A 41 -2.66 -7.89 8.08
CA PHE A 41 -4.02 -8.41 7.98
C PHE A 41 -4.07 -9.91 8.29
N GLU A 42 -3.14 -10.69 7.73
CA GLU A 42 -2.99 -12.13 8.00
C GLU A 42 -2.70 -12.39 9.49
N GLU A 43 -1.87 -11.57 10.14
CA GLU A 43 -1.61 -11.64 11.59
C GLU A 43 -2.85 -11.32 12.43
N GLY A 44 -3.59 -10.28 12.05
CA GLY A 44 -4.83 -9.89 12.72
C GLY A 44 -5.90 -10.97 12.62
N GLU A 45 -6.08 -11.54 11.43
CA GLU A 45 -7.00 -12.66 11.20
C GLU A 45 -6.59 -13.90 11.99
N LYS A 46 -5.30 -14.24 12.02
CA LYS A 46 -4.81 -15.35 12.82
C LYS A 46 -5.15 -15.15 14.30
N ALA A 47 -4.82 -14.00 14.87
CA ALA A 47 -5.12 -13.69 16.26
C ALA A 47 -6.63 -13.68 16.54
N ARG A 48 -7.45 -13.16 15.63
CA ARG A 48 -8.92 -13.17 15.76
C ARG A 48 -9.48 -14.59 15.74
N LEU A 49 -8.99 -15.44 14.84
CA LEU A 49 -9.47 -16.81 14.65
C LEU A 49 -9.02 -17.77 15.76
N GLU A 50 -7.85 -17.52 16.37
CA GLU A 50 -7.38 -18.28 17.52
C GLU A 50 -8.16 -17.95 18.82
N ASN A 51 -8.86 -16.81 18.86
CA ASN A 51 -9.61 -16.32 20.02
C ASN A 51 -11.13 -16.20 19.72
N VAL A 52 -11.68 -17.12 18.93
CA VAL A 52 -13.10 -17.13 18.54
C VAL A 52 -13.99 -17.36 19.77
N GLY A 53 -15.06 -16.57 19.87
CA GLY A 53 -15.99 -16.61 21.01
C GLY A 53 -15.60 -15.67 22.15
N GLU A 54 -14.41 -15.07 22.08
CA GLU A 54 -13.94 -14.06 23.02
C GLU A 54 -13.99 -12.65 22.40
N SER A 55 -13.71 -11.64 23.23
CA SER A 55 -13.51 -10.28 22.72
C SER A 55 -12.28 -10.21 21.82
N LEU A 56 -12.33 -9.38 20.76
CA LEU A 56 -11.21 -9.23 19.84
C LEU A 56 -9.91 -8.86 20.58
N PRO A 57 -8.84 -9.68 20.48
CA PRO A 57 -7.62 -9.45 21.25
C PRO A 57 -6.89 -8.20 20.79
N SER A 58 -6.15 -7.56 21.71
CA SER A 58 -5.40 -6.33 21.40
C SER A 58 -4.36 -6.51 20.29
N SER A 59 -3.78 -7.72 20.16
CA SER A 59 -2.89 -8.06 19.05
C SER A 59 -3.58 -7.95 17.70
N ALA A 60 -4.80 -8.48 17.57
CA ALA A 60 -5.60 -8.34 16.35
C ALA A 60 -5.97 -6.88 16.08
N LYS A 61 -6.38 -6.13 17.11
CA LYS A 61 -6.70 -4.69 16.99
C LYS A 61 -5.52 -3.89 16.46
N ASN A 62 -4.34 -4.08 17.04
CA ASN A 62 -3.12 -3.39 16.62
C ASN A 62 -2.69 -3.78 15.20
N ALA A 63 -2.86 -5.06 14.84
CA ALA A 63 -2.59 -5.53 13.49
C ALA A 63 -3.53 -4.85 12.47
N TYR A 64 -4.84 -4.83 12.71
CA TYR A 64 -5.80 -4.13 11.87
C TYR A 64 -5.53 -2.64 11.75
N GLN A 65 -5.13 -1.96 12.84
CA GLN A 65 -4.71 -0.56 12.77
C GLN A 65 -3.50 -0.38 11.84
N SER A 66 -2.51 -1.28 11.93
CA SER A 66 -1.34 -1.27 11.05
C SER A 66 -1.71 -1.49 9.58
N VAL A 67 -2.74 -2.30 9.30
CA VAL A 67 -3.30 -2.45 7.93
C VAL A 67 -3.86 -1.12 7.45
N ILE A 68 -4.68 -0.46 8.26
CA ILE A 68 -5.33 0.82 7.92
C ILE A 68 -4.27 1.88 7.61
N ASP A 69 -3.28 2.07 8.47
CA ASP A 69 -2.25 3.10 8.31
C ASP A 69 -1.44 2.91 7.02
N LYS A 70 -1.04 1.67 6.74
CA LYS A 70 -0.26 1.35 5.53
C LYS A 70 -1.08 1.43 4.26
N SER A 71 -2.33 0.97 4.29
CA SER A 71 -3.20 1.09 3.12
C SER A 71 -3.56 2.54 2.84
N ILE A 72 -3.81 3.37 3.86
CA ILE A 72 -4.01 4.83 3.66
C ILE A 72 -2.77 5.46 3.02
N LEU A 73 -1.56 5.04 3.40
CA LEU A 73 -0.33 5.50 2.76
C LEU A 73 -0.32 5.18 1.24
N ILE A 74 -0.81 4.00 0.86
CA ILE A 74 -0.93 3.61 -0.56
C ILE A 74 -1.89 4.54 -1.30
N LEU A 75 -3.09 4.73 -0.75
CA LEU A 75 -4.12 5.60 -1.35
C LEU A 75 -3.62 7.03 -1.53
N ASN A 76 -2.90 7.57 -0.54
CA ASN A 76 -2.49 8.97 -0.54
C ASN A 76 -1.20 9.22 -1.33
N LYS A 77 -0.18 8.37 -1.18
CA LYS A 77 1.13 8.57 -1.83
C LYS A 77 1.26 7.88 -3.18
N TYR A 78 0.49 6.83 -3.42
CA TYR A 78 0.59 5.99 -4.61
C TYR A 78 -0.80 5.75 -5.26
N PRO A 79 -1.58 6.82 -5.55
CA PRO A 79 -2.96 6.71 -6.03
C PRO A 79 -3.09 6.08 -7.44
N GLN A 80 -1.99 5.97 -8.18
CA GLN A 80 -1.95 5.30 -9.49
C GLN A 80 -1.43 3.87 -9.40
N SER A 81 -1.13 3.38 -8.18
CA SER A 81 -0.64 2.02 -8.00
C SER A 81 -1.77 1.00 -8.15
N LYS A 82 -1.43 -0.19 -8.65
CA LYS A 82 -2.36 -1.34 -8.70
C LYS A 82 -2.86 -1.81 -7.32
N TYR A 83 -2.35 -1.22 -6.24
CA TYR A 83 -2.67 -1.58 -4.86
C TYR A 83 -3.71 -0.65 -4.22
N VAL A 84 -4.23 0.33 -4.93
CA VAL A 84 -5.29 1.20 -4.41
C VAL A 84 -6.56 0.41 -4.06
N LEU A 85 -7.14 -0.32 -5.02
CA LEU A 85 -8.36 -1.11 -4.76
C LEU A 85 -8.13 -2.23 -3.71
N PRO A 86 -7.03 -3.02 -3.80
CA PRO A 86 -6.70 -3.96 -2.72
C PRO A 86 -6.49 -3.29 -1.35
N GLY A 87 -5.88 -2.11 -1.32
CA GLY A 87 -5.66 -1.34 -0.10
C GLY A 87 -6.96 -0.87 0.53
N MET A 88 -7.89 -0.36 -0.28
CA MET A 88 -9.25 0.01 0.14
C MET A 88 -10.00 -1.19 0.73
N LEU A 89 -9.96 -2.34 0.06
CA LEU A 89 -10.58 -3.57 0.54
C LEU A 89 -10.02 -3.98 1.91
N LEU A 90 -8.69 -3.92 2.09
CA LEU A 90 -8.04 -4.23 3.36
C LEU A 90 -8.43 -3.24 4.47
N ILE A 91 -8.59 -1.94 4.17
CA ILE A 91 -9.09 -0.96 5.13
C ILE A 91 -10.50 -1.33 5.56
N GLY A 92 -11.41 -1.55 4.60
CA GLY A 92 -12.82 -1.87 4.90
C GLY A 92 -12.95 -3.11 5.78
N LYS A 93 -12.25 -4.20 5.45
CA LYS A 93 -12.24 -5.43 6.26
C LYS A 93 -11.70 -5.21 7.67
N SER A 94 -10.58 -4.49 7.79
CA SER A 94 -9.95 -4.22 9.09
C SER A 94 -10.87 -3.39 9.98
N ARG A 95 -11.45 -2.31 9.44
CA ARG A 95 -12.44 -1.48 10.15
C ARG A 95 -13.68 -2.25 10.56
N TYR A 96 -14.16 -3.15 9.70
CA TYR A 96 -15.28 -4.03 10.04
C TYR A 96 -14.97 -4.91 11.26
N HIS A 97 -13.79 -5.55 11.29
CA HIS A 97 -13.38 -6.37 12.42
C HIS A 97 -13.14 -5.55 13.69
N LEU A 98 -12.71 -4.29 13.58
CA LEU A 98 -12.60 -3.36 14.70
C LEU A 98 -13.96 -2.85 15.23
N GLY A 99 -15.08 -3.16 14.55
CA GLY A 99 -16.41 -2.66 14.91
C GLY A 99 -16.69 -1.24 14.41
N GLU A 100 -15.83 -0.69 13.55
CA GLU A 100 -15.95 0.66 12.99
C GLU A 100 -16.85 0.67 11.75
N TYR A 101 -18.08 0.18 11.89
CA TYR A 101 -18.94 -0.20 10.77
C TYR A 101 -19.22 0.95 9.79
N THR A 102 -19.48 2.16 10.27
CA THR A 102 -19.68 3.33 9.39
C THR A 102 -18.47 3.60 8.50
N GLN A 103 -17.27 3.48 9.06
CA GLN A 103 -16.03 3.75 8.33
C GLN A 103 -15.71 2.61 7.35
N ALA A 104 -16.04 1.37 7.73
CA ALA A 104 -15.95 0.21 6.84
C ALA A 104 -16.92 0.34 5.66
N GLU A 105 -18.19 0.67 5.92
CA GLU A 105 -19.22 0.89 4.90
C GLU A 105 -18.82 2.00 3.92
N ASN A 106 -18.38 3.15 4.43
CA ASN A 106 -17.91 4.25 3.59
C ASN A 106 -16.76 3.81 2.66
N MET A 107 -15.85 2.97 3.17
CA MET A 107 -14.75 2.45 2.35
C MET A 107 -15.24 1.46 1.29
N PHE A 108 -16.17 0.57 1.61
CA PHE A 108 -16.74 -0.36 0.64
C PHE A 108 -17.57 0.36 -0.44
N ARG A 109 -18.38 1.36 -0.06
CA ARG A 109 -19.11 2.20 -1.03
C ARG A 109 -18.17 2.94 -1.97
N ARG A 110 -17.06 3.47 -1.45
CA ARG A 110 -16.04 4.09 -2.30
C ARG A 110 -15.41 3.07 -3.24
N LEU A 111 -15.14 1.84 -2.77
CA LEU A 111 -14.57 0.77 -3.59
C LEU A 111 -15.51 0.36 -4.74
N GLU A 112 -16.83 0.38 -4.53
CA GLU A 112 -17.82 0.10 -5.59
C GLU A 112 -17.89 1.18 -6.69
N GLN A 113 -17.36 2.37 -6.42
CA GLN A 113 -17.42 3.53 -7.31
C GLN A 113 -16.16 3.73 -8.17
N GLU A 114 -15.10 2.94 -7.93
CA GLU A 114 -13.83 2.97 -8.69
C GLU A 114 -13.86 2.00 -9.88
#